data_AF-A0AAE3VGG3-F1
#
_entry.id   AF-A0AAE3VGG3-F1
#
_cell.length_a   1.000
_cell.length_b   1.000
_cell.length_c   1.000
_cell.angle_alpha   90.00
_cell.angle_beta   90.00
_cell.angle_gamma   90.00
#
_symmetry.space_group_name_H-M   'P 1'
#
loop_
_entity.id
_entity.type
_entity.pdbx_description
1 polymer ?
#
loop_
_entity_poly.entity_id
_entity_poly.type
_entity_poly.pdbx_seq_one_letter_code
_entity_poly.pdbx_strand_id
1 'polypeptide(L)'
;MLLLGVLAGASPALCEDVTLEGLRDSYEEASNALRLRGRDISAKRVGTISRAVGHASLKARERRLACLRVSNEADGKRLAVAMDGGRVLIRTNKRGRKTAKGYHTYVADWREPKLFIIYELDAEGRKMRKGLERCDGTIGGPEDITRLLVAELRAMGAQDAKSITFLGDGAK
;
A
#
# COMPACT_ATOMS: atom_id res chain seq x y z
N MET A 1 -3.47 10.21 23.34
CA MET A 1 -4.21 11.45 23.05
C MET A 1 -4.16 11.71 21.55
N LEU A 2 -5.25 11.44 20.83
CA LEU A 2 -5.35 11.57 19.37
C LEU A 2 -5.97 12.95 19.08
N LEU A 3 -5.13 13.99 19.00
CA LEU A 3 -5.62 15.35 18.74
C LEU A 3 -5.76 15.54 17.21
N LEU A 4 -7.00 15.68 16.72
CA LEU A 4 -7.35 16.31 15.43
C LEU A 4 -6.72 15.76 14.13
N GLY A 5 -6.32 14.48 14.09
CA GLY A 5 -5.73 13.90 12.87
C GLY A 5 -4.32 14.43 12.54
N VAL A 6 -3.66 15.11 13.48
CA VAL A 6 -2.27 15.56 13.33
C VAL A 6 -1.34 14.35 13.45
N LEU A 7 -0.54 14.11 12.42
CA LEU A 7 0.36 12.96 12.33
C LEU A 7 1.80 13.42 12.15
N ALA A 8 2.69 12.93 13.03
CA ALA A 8 4.09 13.38 13.09
C ALA A 8 4.25 14.91 13.22
N GLY A 9 3.26 15.62 13.76
CA GLY A 9 3.24 17.09 13.84
C GLY A 9 2.93 17.79 12.51
N ALA A 10 2.24 17.11 11.59
CA ALA A 10 1.74 17.68 10.34
C ALA A 10 0.20 17.60 10.31
N SER A 11 -0.44 18.61 9.72
CA SER A 11 -1.89 18.59 9.48
C SER A 11 -2.26 17.55 8.42
N PRO A 12 -3.52 17.09 8.36
CA PRO A 12 -3.98 16.16 7.33
C PRO A 12 -3.67 16.62 5.89
N ALA A 13 -3.90 17.90 5.57
CA ALA A 13 -3.59 18.46 4.26
C ALA A 13 -2.10 18.42 3.93
N LEU A 14 -1.22 18.71 4.91
CA LEU A 14 0.21 18.58 4.70
C LEU A 14 0.65 17.12 4.54
N CYS A 15 0.02 16.19 5.28
CA CYS A 15 0.28 14.77 5.13
C CYS A 15 -0.08 14.27 3.73
N GLU A 16 -1.20 14.72 3.17
CA GLU A 16 -1.64 14.39 1.81
C GLU A 16 -0.62 14.87 0.79
N ASP A 17 -0.31 16.17 0.77
CA ASP A 17 0.64 16.77 -0.18
C ASP A 17 2.01 16.07 -0.13
N VAL A 18 2.54 15.85 1.08
CA VAL A 18 3.84 15.23 1.29
C VAL A 18 3.85 13.76 0.83
N THR A 19 2.75 13.04 1.06
CA THR A 19 2.66 11.64 0.67
C THR A 19 2.50 11.50 -0.84
N LEU A 20 1.68 12.33 -1.48
CA LEU A 20 1.50 12.32 -2.93
C LEU A 20 2.81 12.62 -3.67
N GLU A 21 3.57 13.62 -3.25
CA GLU A 21 4.88 13.90 -3.86
C GLU A 21 5.90 12.81 -3.53
N GLY A 22 5.93 12.31 -2.28
CA GLY A 22 6.85 11.25 -1.87
C GLY A 22 6.55 9.86 -2.44
N LEU A 23 5.42 9.66 -3.12
CA LEU A 23 5.08 8.43 -3.85
C LEU A 23 5.50 8.47 -5.33
N ARG A 24 5.74 9.67 -5.89
CA ARG A 24 6.13 9.83 -7.30
C ARG A 24 7.62 9.63 -7.49
N ASP A 25 8.40 10.27 -6.63
CA ASP A 25 9.84 10.46 -6.80
C ASP A 25 10.60 10.26 -5.48
N SER A 26 11.91 10.52 -5.47
CA SER A 26 12.72 10.53 -4.25
C SER A 26 12.25 11.59 -3.25
N TYR A 27 12.65 11.47 -1.97
CA TYR A 27 12.29 12.47 -0.96
C TYR A 27 12.94 13.83 -1.22
N GLU A 28 14.10 13.87 -1.89
CA GLU A 28 14.76 15.07 -2.36
C GLU A 28 13.96 15.78 -3.45
N GLU A 29 13.49 15.03 -4.45
CA GLU A 29 12.64 15.57 -5.52
C GLU A 29 11.27 16.02 -4.98
N ALA A 30 10.64 15.23 -4.12
CA ALA A 30 9.41 15.60 -3.44
C ALA A 30 9.59 16.89 -2.61
N SER A 31 10.70 17.02 -1.89
CA SER A 31 11.05 18.25 -1.15
C SER A 31 11.18 19.47 -2.07
N ASN A 32 11.82 19.31 -3.24
CA ASN A 32 11.95 20.37 -4.23
C ASN A 32 10.60 20.75 -4.86
N ALA A 33 9.78 19.76 -5.23
CA ALA A 33 8.44 19.98 -5.78
C ALA A 33 7.53 20.74 -4.79
N LEU A 34 7.59 20.39 -3.51
CA LEU A 34 6.83 21.08 -2.46
C LEU A 34 7.31 22.51 -2.25
N ARG A 35 8.62 22.76 -2.31
CA ARG A 35 9.18 24.13 -2.25
C ARG A 35 8.71 25.01 -3.41
N LEU A 36 8.67 24.47 -4.63
CA LEU A 36 8.15 25.19 -5.80
C LEU A 36 6.69 25.60 -5.64
N ARG A 37 5.93 24.91 -4.78
CA ARG A 37 4.54 25.24 -4.43
C ARG A 37 4.42 26.06 -3.14
N GLY A 38 5.53 26.63 -2.66
CA GLY A 38 5.56 27.50 -1.47
C GLY A 38 5.57 26.77 -0.13
N ARG A 39 5.84 25.45 -0.11
CA ARG A 39 5.96 24.66 1.13
C ARG A 39 7.42 24.31 1.39
N ASP A 40 8.08 25.04 2.28
CA ASP A 40 9.47 24.72 2.65
C ASP A 40 9.54 23.54 3.63
N ILE A 41 9.89 22.37 3.09
CA ILE A 41 10.00 21.13 3.84
C ILE A 41 11.25 20.37 3.39
N SER A 42 12.03 19.87 4.34
CA SER A 42 13.23 19.07 4.03
C SER A 42 12.87 17.64 3.60
N ALA A 43 13.72 17.01 2.78
CA ALA A 43 13.60 15.60 2.38
C ALA A 43 13.49 14.66 3.60
N LYS A 44 14.23 14.94 4.67
CA LYS A 44 14.14 14.20 5.95
C LYS A 44 12.73 14.30 6.56
N ARG A 45 12.12 15.48 6.49
CA ARG A 45 10.77 15.72 7.02
C ARG A 45 9.70 15.06 6.13
N VAL A 46 9.86 15.11 4.80
CA VAL A 46 9.06 14.32 3.84
C VAL A 46 9.04 12.86 4.27
N GLY A 47 10.22 12.22 4.34
CA GLY A 47 10.29 10.80 4.73
C GLY A 47 9.74 10.49 6.12
N THR A 48 9.87 11.41 7.08
CA THR A 48 9.26 11.25 8.41
C THR A 48 7.73 11.21 8.35
N ILE A 49 7.13 12.13 7.59
CA ILE A 49 5.68 12.21 7.44
C ILE A 49 5.17 11.02 6.61
N SER A 50 5.77 10.72 5.46
CA SER A 50 5.34 9.61 4.59
C SER A 50 5.34 8.26 5.32
N ARG A 51 6.39 7.98 6.12
CA ARG A 51 6.42 6.76 6.95
C ARG A 51 5.37 6.76 8.05
N ALA A 52 5.11 7.90 8.68
CA ALA A 52 4.08 8.01 9.70
C ALA A 52 2.69 7.75 9.10
N VAL A 53 2.40 8.33 7.93
CA VAL A 53 1.18 8.08 7.14
C VAL A 53 1.09 6.60 6.80
N GLY A 54 2.15 6.00 6.23
CA GLY A 54 2.18 4.56 5.92
C GLY A 54 1.87 3.67 7.13
N HIS A 55 2.48 3.93 8.29
CA HIS A 55 2.16 3.19 9.52
C HIS A 55 0.73 3.39 9.99
N ALA A 56 0.19 4.61 9.89
CA ALA A 56 -1.21 4.88 10.22
C ALA A 56 -2.15 4.14 9.26
N SER A 57 -1.85 4.13 7.96
CA SER A 57 -2.61 3.41 6.92
C SER A 57 -2.61 1.90 7.15
N LEU A 58 -1.47 1.30 7.52
CA LEU A 58 -1.42 -0.13 7.87
C LEU A 58 -2.30 -0.45 9.10
N LYS A 59 -2.29 0.40 10.13
CA LYS A 59 -3.19 0.25 11.29
C LYS A 59 -4.66 0.43 10.91
N ALA A 60 -4.96 1.38 10.03
CA ALA A 60 -6.32 1.60 9.54
C ALA A 60 -6.80 0.40 8.70
N ARG A 61 -5.92 -0.19 7.88
CA ARG A 61 -6.18 -1.43 7.14
C ARG A 61 -6.56 -2.55 8.10
N GLU A 62 -5.75 -2.84 9.12
CA GLU A 62 -6.07 -3.92 10.06
C GLU A 62 -7.39 -3.68 10.82
N ARG A 63 -7.72 -2.43 11.16
CA ARG A 63 -9.02 -2.08 11.76
C ARG A 63 -10.17 -2.32 10.78
N ARG A 64 -10.02 -1.93 9.51
CA ARG A 64 -11.01 -2.17 8.45
C ARG A 64 -11.26 -3.67 8.26
N LEU A 65 -10.20 -4.48 8.26
CA LEU A 65 -10.30 -5.93 8.15
C LEU A 65 -10.96 -6.58 9.39
N ALA A 66 -10.68 -6.06 10.59
CA ALA A 66 -11.32 -6.52 11.82
C ALA A 66 -12.82 -6.18 11.89
N CYS A 67 -13.23 -5.06 11.30
CA CYS A 67 -14.62 -4.61 11.21
C CYS A 67 -15.19 -4.77 9.79
N LEU A 68 -14.82 -5.86 9.12
CA LEU A 68 -15.21 -6.12 7.73
C LEU A 68 -16.73 -6.05 7.55
N ARG A 69 -17.17 -5.26 6.57
CA ARG A 69 -18.57 -5.21 6.14
C ARG A 69 -18.67 -5.80 4.75
N VAL A 70 -19.61 -6.71 4.56
CA VAL A 70 -19.93 -7.29 3.25
C VAL A 70 -20.82 -6.30 2.50
N SER A 71 -20.43 -5.99 1.27
CA SER A 71 -21.22 -5.24 0.30
C SER A 71 -21.75 -6.17 -0.80
N ASN A 72 -22.52 -5.64 -1.74
CA ASN A 72 -22.99 -6.33 -2.94
C ASN A 72 -22.28 -5.81 -4.21
N GLU A 73 -21.10 -5.20 -4.08
CA GLU A 73 -20.39 -4.58 -5.21
C GLU A 73 -20.02 -5.56 -6.33
N ALA A 74 -19.91 -6.85 -6.00
CA ALA A 74 -19.56 -7.93 -6.91
C ALA A 74 -20.77 -8.65 -7.56
N ASP A 75 -22.00 -8.34 -7.15
CA ASP A 75 -23.21 -9.06 -7.58
C ASP A 75 -23.33 -9.08 -9.12
N GLY A 76 -23.45 -10.28 -9.69
CA GLY A 76 -23.59 -10.51 -11.13
C GLY A 76 -22.35 -10.19 -11.98
N LYS A 77 -21.26 -9.70 -11.37
CA LYS A 77 -20.03 -9.31 -12.08
C LYS A 77 -19.10 -10.48 -12.32
N ARG A 78 -18.26 -10.34 -13.34
CA ARG A 78 -17.13 -11.25 -13.59
C ARG A 78 -15.88 -10.59 -13.05
N LEU A 79 -15.19 -11.24 -12.15
CA LEU A 79 -13.97 -10.71 -11.53
C LEU A 79 -12.76 -11.49 -12.00
N ALA A 80 -11.65 -10.80 -12.21
CA ALA A 80 -10.33 -11.39 -12.30
C ALA A 80 -9.52 -11.01 -11.07
N VAL A 81 -8.77 -11.97 -10.53
CA VAL A 81 -7.75 -11.76 -9.51
C VAL A 81 -6.41 -12.02 -10.16
N ALA A 82 -5.56 -11.01 -10.30
CA ALA A 82 -4.19 -11.18 -10.73
C ALA A 82 -3.26 -11.00 -9.53
N MET A 83 -2.29 -11.91 -9.39
CA MET A 83 -1.27 -11.87 -8.36
C MET A 83 0.10 -11.65 -8.99
N ASP A 84 0.96 -10.90 -8.31
CA ASP A 84 2.32 -10.62 -8.76
C ASP A 84 3.29 -10.55 -7.57
N GLY A 85 4.55 -10.86 -7.83
CA GLY A 85 5.67 -10.82 -6.90
C GLY A 85 6.76 -9.87 -7.40
N GLY A 86 7.03 -8.80 -6.66
CA GLY A 86 8.12 -7.89 -6.98
C GLY A 86 9.44 -8.30 -6.34
N ARG A 87 10.48 -7.47 -6.53
CA ARG A 87 11.73 -7.55 -5.76
C ARG A 87 12.12 -6.15 -5.28
N VAL A 88 12.26 -5.98 -3.98
CA VAL A 88 12.69 -4.73 -3.35
C VAL A 88 13.84 -4.98 -2.39
N LEU A 89 14.89 -4.16 -2.48
CA LEU A 89 16.03 -4.22 -1.56
C LEU A 89 15.74 -3.34 -0.34
N ILE A 90 15.54 -3.97 0.83
CA ILE A 90 15.19 -3.25 2.07
C ILE A 90 16.41 -3.12 2.97
N ARG A 91 16.71 -1.87 3.35
CA ARG A 91 17.75 -1.58 4.33
C ARG A 91 17.17 -1.56 5.74
N THR A 92 17.71 -2.39 6.61
CA THR A 92 17.37 -2.44 8.03
C THR A 92 18.57 -2.02 8.85
N ASN A 93 18.42 -0.96 9.65
CA ASN A 93 19.50 -0.51 10.54
C ASN A 93 19.81 -1.58 11.59
N LYS A 94 21.10 -1.90 11.76
CA LYS A 94 21.58 -2.76 12.83
C LYS A 94 21.43 -2.07 14.18
N ARG A 95 21.03 -2.83 15.19
CA ARG A 95 21.07 -2.37 16.58
C ARG A 95 22.52 -2.28 17.07
N GLY A 96 22.80 -1.39 18.02
CA GLY A 96 24.11 -1.27 18.67
C GLY A 96 24.95 -0.08 18.22
N ARG A 97 26.28 -0.25 18.25
CA ARG A 97 27.27 0.84 18.11
C ARG A 97 27.07 1.63 16.82
N LYS A 98 27.05 2.96 16.95
CA LYS A 98 27.07 3.90 15.83
C LYS A 98 28.49 4.03 15.28
N THR A 99 28.58 4.26 13.98
CA THR A 99 29.81 4.65 13.30
C THR A 99 30.34 5.97 13.86
N ALA A 100 31.62 6.30 13.59
CA ALA A 100 32.22 7.57 14.00
C ALA A 100 31.44 8.81 13.51
N LYS A 101 30.70 8.67 12.39
CA LYS A 101 29.82 9.70 11.82
C LYS A 101 28.43 9.76 12.46
N GLY A 102 28.17 8.95 13.50
CA GLY A 102 26.90 8.93 14.24
C GLY A 102 25.78 8.09 13.63
N TYR A 103 26.03 7.34 12.56
CA TYR A 103 25.03 6.50 11.88
C TYR A 103 25.09 5.04 12.34
N HIS A 104 23.95 4.35 12.36
CA HIS A 104 23.93 2.89 12.44
C HIS A 104 24.37 2.29 11.10
N THR A 105 25.10 1.17 11.16
CA THR A 105 25.28 0.31 9.98
C THR A 105 23.95 -0.37 9.64
N TYR A 106 23.81 -0.93 8.44
CA TYR A 106 22.59 -1.61 8.00
C TYR A 106 22.90 -2.96 7.36
N VAL A 107 21.87 -3.80 7.29
CA VAL A 107 21.81 -4.95 6.37
C VAL A 107 20.84 -4.59 5.25
N ALA A 108 21.12 -5.07 4.03
CA ALA A 108 20.26 -4.87 2.88
C ALA A 108 19.86 -6.24 2.34
N ASP A 109 18.57 -6.57 2.44
CA ASP A 109 18.03 -7.87 2.04
C ASP A 109 17.04 -7.69 0.90
N TRP A 110 17.17 -8.51 -0.14
CA TRP A 110 16.13 -8.63 -1.15
C TRP A 110 14.91 -9.27 -0.52
N ARG A 111 13.78 -8.56 -0.59
CA ARG A 111 12.49 -9.03 -0.13
C ARG A 111 11.49 -8.96 -1.27
N GLU A 112 10.57 -9.90 -1.27
CA GLU A 112 9.54 -10.00 -2.29
C GLU A 112 8.25 -9.36 -1.77
N PRO A 113 7.84 -8.19 -2.29
CA PRO A 113 6.49 -7.70 -2.09
C PRO A 113 5.52 -8.58 -2.89
N LYS A 114 4.51 -9.11 -2.21
CA LYS A 114 3.40 -9.86 -2.79
C LYS A 114 2.22 -8.92 -2.98
N LEU A 115 1.69 -8.87 -4.19
CA LEU A 115 0.65 -7.94 -4.60
C LEU A 115 -0.51 -8.73 -5.22
N PHE A 116 -1.72 -8.22 -5.08
CA PHE A 116 -2.82 -8.65 -5.92
C PHE A 116 -3.64 -7.44 -6.40
N ILE A 117 -4.31 -7.62 -7.54
CA ILE A 117 -5.35 -6.73 -8.02
C ILE A 117 -6.58 -7.56 -8.39
N ILE A 118 -7.74 -7.09 -7.97
CA ILE A 118 -9.05 -7.62 -8.33
C ILE A 118 -9.71 -6.60 -9.24
N TYR A 119 -10.15 -7.02 -10.42
CA TYR A 119 -10.80 -6.12 -11.37
C TYR A 119 -11.94 -6.79 -12.14
N GLU A 120 -12.89 -5.97 -12.58
CA GLU A 120 -14.05 -6.42 -13.33
C GLU A 120 -13.71 -6.74 -14.80
N LEU A 121 -14.26 -7.84 -15.28
CA LEU A 121 -14.19 -8.31 -16.67
C LEU A 121 -15.53 -8.06 -17.38
N ASP A 122 -15.46 -7.70 -18.65
CA ASP A 122 -16.63 -7.60 -19.52
C ASP A 122 -17.12 -8.97 -20.04
N ALA A 123 -18.07 -8.93 -20.98
CA ALA A 123 -18.64 -10.14 -21.57
C ALA A 123 -17.60 -10.97 -22.36
N GLU A 124 -16.57 -10.30 -22.88
CA GLU A 124 -15.50 -10.82 -23.72
C GLU A 124 -14.23 -11.17 -22.93
N GLY A 125 -14.23 -11.00 -21.60
CA GLY A 125 -13.09 -11.30 -20.73
C GLY A 125 -12.02 -10.22 -20.70
N ARG A 126 -12.33 -8.98 -21.11
CA ARG A 126 -11.41 -7.84 -21.07
C ARG A 126 -11.65 -7.02 -19.80
N LYS A 127 -10.58 -6.40 -19.28
CA LYS A 127 -10.67 -5.51 -18.12
C LYS A 127 -11.57 -4.29 -18.42
N MET A 128 -12.56 -4.06 -17.56
CA MET A 128 -13.43 -2.89 -17.66
C MET A 128 -12.71 -1.61 -17.19
N ARG A 129 -12.70 -0.57 -18.04
CA ARG A 129 -12.01 0.71 -17.73
C ARG A 129 -12.60 1.49 -16.55
N LYS A 130 -13.91 1.36 -16.30
CA LYS A 130 -14.64 2.01 -15.20
C LYS A 130 -15.36 0.98 -14.31
N GLY A 131 -14.84 -0.24 -14.27
CA GLY A 131 -15.40 -1.32 -13.46
C GLY A 131 -14.88 -1.30 -12.03
N LEU A 132 -15.32 -2.29 -11.25
CA LEU A 132 -14.78 -2.54 -9.91
C LEU A 132 -13.27 -2.81 -9.99
N GLU A 133 -12.50 -2.18 -9.11
CA GLU A 133 -11.07 -2.41 -8.95
C GLU A 133 -10.67 -2.30 -7.47
N ARG A 134 -9.86 -3.25 -7.00
CA ARG A 134 -9.24 -3.27 -5.66
C ARG A 134 -7.83 -3.82 -5.77
N CYS A 135 -6.88 -3.26 -5.03
CA CYS A 135 -5.53 -3.80 -4.91
C CYS A 135 -5.03 -3.70 -3.48
N ASP A 136 -4.21 -4.66 -3.07
CA ASP A 136 -3.49 -4.62 -1.80
C ASP A 136 -2.18 -5.40 -1.93
N GLY A 137 -1.34 -5.31 -0.90
CA GLY A 137 -0.03 -5.92 -0.90
C GLY A 137 0.59 -6.06 0.49
N THR A 138 1.61 -6.91 0.55
CA THR A 138 2.37 -7.16 1.77
C THR A 138 3.81 -7.54 1.45
N ILE A 139 4.73 -7.25 2.38
CA ILE A 139 6.10 -7.82 2.40
C ILE A 139 6.16 -9.05 3.33
N GLY A 140 5.00 -9.52 3.78
CA GLY A 140 4.82 -10.75 4.52
C GLY A 140 4.85 -12.00 3.64
N GLY A 141 4.45 -13.13 4.21
CA GLY A 141 4.43 -14.43 3.54
C GLY A 141 3.19 -14.65 2.65
N PRO A 142 3.09 -15.84 2.03
CA PRO A 142 1.90 -16.29 1.29
C PRO A 142 0.61 -16.23 2.12
N GLU A 143 0.69 -16.52 3.41
CA GLU A 143 -0.46 -16.48 4.33
C GLU A 143 -0.96 -15.05 4.52
N ASP A 144 -0.06 -14.08 4.58
CA ASP A 144 -0.40 -12.66 4.74
C ASP A 144 -1.15 -12.14 3.50
N ILE A 145 -0.66 -12.44 2.29
CA ILE A 145 -1.32 -11.98 1.06
C ILE A 145 -2.66 -12.69 0.85
N THR A 146 -2.74 -13.98 1.17
CA THR A 146 -3.98 -14.76 1.10
C THR A 146 -5.03 -14.23 2.06
N ARG A 147 -4.64 -13.88 3.29
CA ARG A 147 -5.54 -13.25 4.28
C ARG A 147 -6.13 -11.94 3.75
N LEU A 148 -5.30 -11.09 3.15
CA LEU A 148 -5.74 -9.82 2.58
C LEU A 148 -6.70 -10.04 1.40
N LEU A 149 -6.36 -10.96 0.48
CA LEU A 149 -7.19 -11.29 -0.68
C LEU A 149 -8.57 -11.83 -0.29
N VAL A 150 -8.62 -12.78 0.65
CA VAL A 150 -9.87 -13.35 1.16
C VAL A 150 -10.74 -12.26 1.79
N ALA A 151 -10.13 -11.35 2.55
CA ALA A 151 -10.88 -10.27 3.17
C ALA A 151 -11.46 -9.28 2.15
N GLU A 152 -10.71 -8.92 1.09
CA GLU A 152 -11.24 -8.08 0.00
C GLU A 152 -12.39 -8.77 -0.74
N LEU A 153 -12.22 -10.05 -1.13
CA LEU A 153 -13.29 -10.81 -1.80
C LEU A 153 -14.56 -10.88 -0.95
N ARG A 154 -14.43 -11.12 0.36
CA ARG A 154 -15.57 -11.09 1.29
C ARG A 154 -16.18 -9.69 1.41
N ALA A 155 -15.37 -8.64 1.49
CA ALA A 155 -15.85 -7.26 1.58
C ALA A 155 -16.74 -6.89 0.38
N MET A 156 -16.40 -7.38 -0.80
CA MET A 156 -17.11 -7.08 -2.05
C MET A 156 -18.36 -7.93 -2.26
N GLY A 157 -18.61 -8.94 -1.42
CA GLY A 157 -19.69 -9.90 -1.65
C GLY A 157 -19.41 -10.83 -2.83
N ALA A 158 -18.15 -11.24 -3.02
CA ALA A 158 -17.75 -12.01 -4.20
C ALA A 158 -18.43 -13.39 -4.32
N GLN A 159 -19.10 -13.88 -3.27
CA GLN A 159 -19.96 -15.06 -3.37
C GLN A 159 -21.10 -14.92 -4.38
N ASP A 160 -21.57 -13.67 -4.61
CA ASP A 160 -22.65 -13.35 -5.54
C ASP A 160 -22.10 -12.93 -6.93
N ALA A 161 -20.78 -13.01 -7.13
CA ALA A 161 -20.18 -12.77 -8.42
C ALA A 161 -20.55 -13.89 -9.41
N LYS A 162 -20.76 -13.51 -10.67
CA LYS A 162 -21.03 -14.46 -11.76
C LYS A 162 -19.86 -15.42 -11.97
N SER A 163 -18.63 -14.94 -11.82
CA SER A 163 -17.42 -15.76 -11.87
C SER A 163 -16.23 -15.02 -11.26
N ILE A 164 -15.26 -15.78 -10.72
CA ILE A 164 -13.97 -15.27 -10.29
C ILE A 164 -12.87 -16.07 -10.97
N THR A 165 -12.03 -15.41 -11.76
CA THR A 165 -10.90 -16.03 -12.47
C THR A 165 -9.59 -15.63 -11.80
N PHE A 166 -8.81 -16.60 -11.34
CA PHE A 166 -7.48 -16.36 -10.80
C PHE A 166 -6.44 -16.45 -11.92
N LEU A 167 -5.61 -15.42 -12.02
CA LEU A 167 -4.53 -15.27 -12.98
C LEU A 167 -3.20 -15.26 -12.21
N GLY A 168 -2.28 -16.12 -12.62
CA GLY A 168 -0.93 -16.14 -12.08
C GLY A 168 0.04 -16.61 -13.15
N ASP A 169 1.24 -16.05 -13.14
CA ASP A 169 2.37 -16.74 -13.71
C ASP A 169 2.73 -17.89 -12.75
N GLY A 170 3.02 -19.08 -13.28
CA GLY A 170 3.26 -20.25 -12.45
C GLY A 170 4.53 -20.09 -11.59
N ALA A 171 4.39 -19.50 -10.41
CA ALA A 171 5.42 -19.52 -9.38
C ALA A 171 5.39 -20.87 -8.67
N LYS A 172 6.57 -21.48 -8.49
CA LYS A 172 6.74 -22.74 -7.75
C LYS A 172 6.64 -22.57 -6.25
#